data_AF-A0A522TLI8-F1
#
_entry.id   AF-A0A522TLI8-F1
#
_cell.length_a   1.000
_cell.length_b   1.000
_cell.length_c   1.000
_cell.angle_alpha   90.00
_cell.angle_beta   90.00
_cell.angle_gamma   90.00
#
_symmetry.space_group_name_H-M   'P 1'
#
loop_
_entity.id
_entity.type
_entity.pdbx_description
1 polymer ?
#
loop_
_entity_poly.entity_id
_entity_poly.type
_entity_poly.pdbx_seq_one_letter_code
_entity_poly.pdbx_strand_id
1 'polypeptide(L)'
;MPGPTVAEARAWLRTAPANGVDAAEGTGMTVLDDDAAMTLALEQARQAAALGEVPVGAVVLDAHGRLLAVGHNRTIVDHDPTAHAEVVALRAAALGQFNHRLTGARLYVTLEPCAMCLGAMFHARVAEIVYGAADPKTGACGGVVDLTQQPRLNHHARVRAGVLAPACGELLRAFFRARRRAPLSVSSLQDSTDMSTQKSRLSGPVHDHDGDDDHGRDPGHGGAPHAHGRPSGIYLISPSGAVPDPAVLALAVKRLRGLGFHVGVDRAAKAVHERFAGTDKQRLASIVRALKQPHPVVMATRGGYGLSRLLPFIDWQAVADSGKTFIGQSDFTAFSLALLARTGAGSLIGPMALFDFGGKKVDDLTQDLFLETLSGELEILSFESADADPVDARGILWGGNLAMVASLAGTPYLPDVRGGILVLEDVAEHPFRIERMLTQLWHAGVLEKQHAIVLGQFTDYRLAPHDNGYDLASVVAWLRKAVRVPVVTGLPFGHVRVKATLPVGRRVGIATENGMAHLVLQEHTHQA
;
A
#
# COMPACT_ATOMS: atom_id res chain seq x y z
N MET A 1 0.88 -23.16 11.49
CA MET A 1 1.04 -23.93 10.24
C MET A 1 2.53 -23.99 9.96
N PRO A 2 3.15 -25.17 9.80
CA PRO A 2 4.50 -25.21 9.27
C PRO A 2 4.47 -24.65 7.84
N GLY A 3 5.50 -23.88 7.46
CA GLY A 3 5.61 -23.32 6.12
C GLY A 3 5.61 -24.40 5.04
N PRO A 4 5.41 -24.02 3.76
CA PRO A 4 5.35 -24.97 2.66
C PRO A 4 6.59 -25.86 2.68
N THR A 5 6.34 -27.15 2.52
CA THR A 5 7.40 -28.15 2.41
C THR A 5 8.30 -27.81 1.22
N VAL A 6 9.55 -28.29 1.25
CA VAL A 6 10.49 -28.12 0.12
C VAL A 6 9.88 -28.64 -1.20
N ALA A 7 8.99 -29.64 -1.14
CA ALA A 7 8.26 -30.15 -2.29
C ALA A 7 7.20 -29.16 -2.83
N GLU A 8 6.47 -28.48 -1.94
CA GLU A 8 5.48 -27.46 -2.30
C GLU A 8 6.15 -26.19 -2.83
N ALA A 9 7.27 -25.77 -2.24
CA ALA A 9 8.10 -24.71 -2.78
C ALA A 9 8.62 -25.07 -4.18
N ARG A 10 9.08 -26.32 -4.40
CA ARG A 10 9.51 -26.81 -5.72
C ARG A 10 8.38 -26.86 -6.75
N ALA A 11 7.15 -27.20 -6.34
CA ALA A 11 6.00 -27.23 -7.22
C ALA A 11 5.57 -25.82 -7.64
N TRP A 12 5.56 -24.87 -6.69
CA TRP A 12 5.30 -23.46 -6.96
C TRP A 12 6.37 -22.82 -7.87
N LEU A 13 7.65 -23.14 -7.64
CA LEU A 13 8.77 -22.63 -8.43
C LEU A 13 8.80 -23.13 -9.88
N ARG A 14 8.22 -24.31 -10.18
CA ARG A 14 8.04 -24.79 -11.57
C ARG A 14 6.96 -24.04 -12.34
N THR A 15 6.12 -23.28 -11.65
CA THR A 15 5.00 -22.52 -12.24
C THR A 15 5.23 -21.01 -12.28
N ALA A 16 6.34 -20.52 -11.71
CA ALA A 16 6.78 -19.15 -11.89
C ALA A 16 7.23 -18.94 -13.35
N PRO A 17 7.00 -17.77 -13.97
CA PRO A 17 7.39 -17.54 -15.36
C PRO A 17 8.89 -17.76 -15.50
N ALA A 18 9.26 -18.81 -16.24
CA ALA A 18 10.64 -19.05 -16.60
C ALA A 18 11.08 -17.94 -17.56
N ASN A 19 11.93 -17.02 -17.10
CA ASN A 19 12.84 -16.33 -18.01
C ASN A 19 13.84 -17.39 -18.45
N GLY A 20 13.55 -18.00 -19.61
CA GLY A 20 14.13 -19.23 -20.08
C GLY A 20 15.65 -19.25 -20.14
N VAL A 21 16.20 -20.34 -19.61
CA VAL A 21 16.92 -21.31 -20.44
C VAL A 21 16.28 -22.65 -20.12
N ASP A 22 15.48 -23.17 -21.06
CA ASP A 22 15.10 -24.57 -21.02
C ASP A 22 16.38 -25.39 -20.93
N ALA A 23 16.48 -26.22 -19.89
CA ALA A 23 17.51 -27.24 -19.79
C ALA A 23 17.24 -28.27 -20.90
N ALA A 24 17.69 -27.96 -22.11
CA ALA A 24 17.76 -28.92 -23.19
C ALA A 24 18.68 -30.06 -22.75
N GLU A 25 18.11 -31.26 -22.71
CA GLU A 25 18.85 -32.50 -22.55
C GLU A 25 19.90 -32.61 -23.67
N GLY A 26 21.18 -32.58 -23.26
CA GLY A 26 22.32 -33.04 -24.05
C GLY A 26 22.91 -32.02 -25.03
N THR A 27 23.97 -31.32 -24.62
CA THR A 27 25.27 -31.12 -25.33
C THR A 27 26.08 -30.00 -24.66
N GLY A 28 27.36 -30.24 -24.37
CA GLY A 28 28.40 -29.29 -23.92
C GLY A 28 27.97 -28.04 -23.14
N MET A 29 28.15 -28.04 -21.82
CA MET A 29 27.94 -26.83 -21.02
C MET A 29 29.02 -25.79 -21.35
N THR A 30 28.70 -24.84 -22.24
CA THR A 30 29.63 -23.85 -22.76
C THR A 30 30.18 -22.97 -21.64
N VAL A 31 31.51 -22.98 -21.49
CA VAL A 31 32.23 -22.04 -20.63
C VAL A 31 32.32 -20.72 -21.37
N LEU A 32 31.87 -19.64 -20.73
CA LEU A 32 31.92 -18.30 -21.30
C LEU A 32 33.21 -17.60 -20.87
N ASP A 33 33.92 -17.02 -21.84
CA ASP A 33 34.95 -16.02 -21.58
C ASP A 33 34.32 -14.66 -21.27
N ASP A 34 35.16 -13.66 -20.98
CA ASP A 34 34.69 -12.34 -20.56
C ASP A 34 33.90 -11.60 -21.63
N ASP A 35 34.34 -11.69 -22.89
CA ASP A 35 33.70 -11.01 -24.01
C ASP A 35 32.36 -11.66 -24.32
N ALA A 36 32.26 -12.99 -24.28
CA ALA A 36 31.01 -13.72 -24.44
C ALA A 36 30.03 -13.42 -23.29
N ALA A 37 30.50 -13.39 -22.04
CA ALA A 37 29.68 -13.06 -20.88
C ALA A 37 29.16 -11.62 -20.94
N MET A 38 30.02 -10.66 -21.31
CA MET A 38 29.61 -9.26 -21.45
C MET A 38 28.71 -9.03 -22.67
N THR A 39 28.91 -9.78 -23.76
CA THR A 39 28.00 -9.78 -24.91
C THR A 39 26.60 -10.26 -24.53
N LEU A 40 26.51 -11.32 -23.70
CA LEU A 40 25.25 -11.78 -23.15
C LEU A 40 24.60 -10.74 -22.22
N ALA A 41 25.40 -10.05 -21.40
CA ALA A 41 24.92 -8.94 -20.57
C ALA A 41 24.39 -7.77 -21.43
N LEU A 42 25.04 -7.46 -22.56
CA LEU A 42 24.55 -6.47 -23.52
C LEU A 42 23.21 -6.87 -24.15
N GLU A 43 23.00 -8.16 -24.41
CA GLU A 43 21.71 -8.63 -24.91
C GLU A 43 20.59 -8.45 -23.88
N GLN A 44 20.87 -8.72 -22.61
CA GLN A 44 19.96 -8.42 -21.51
C GLN A 44 19.68 -6.91 -21.39
N ALA A 45 20.70 -6.07 -21.55
CA ALA A 45 20.53 -4.62 -21.55
C ALA A 45 19.61 -4.13 -22.70
N ARG A 46 19.64 -4.78 -23.87
CA ARG A 46 18.69 -4.50 -24.98
C ARG A 46 17.26 -4.91 -24.62
N GLN A 47 17.09 -6.01 -23.89
CA GLN A 47 15.77 -6.43 -23.39
C GLN A 47 15.21 -5.40 -22.41
N ALA A 48 16.01 -4.89 -21.47
CA ALA A 48 15.61 -3.76 -20.62
C ALA A 48 15.20 -2.53 -21.45
N ALA A 49 15.99 -2.16 -22.45
CA ALA A 49 15.67 -1.03 -23.34
C ALA A 49 14.30 -1.19 -24.02
N ALA A 50 14.02 -2.40 -24.53
CA ALA A 50 12.75 -2.73 -25.19
C ALA A 50 11.54 -2.64 -24.25
N LEU A 51 11.76 -2.85 -22.95
CA LEU A 51 10.76 -2.69 -21.90
C LEU A 51 10.64 -1.24 -21.39
N GLY A 52 11.41 -0.29 -21.93
CA GLY A 52 11.43 1.09 -21.47
C GLY A 52 12.23 1.32 -20.18
N GLU A 53 13.01 0.33 -19.75
CA GLU A 53 13.91 0.39 -18.60
C GLU A 53 15.24 1.05 -18.98
N VAL A 54 15.99 1.52 -17.98
CA VAL A 54 17.39 1.92 -18.20
C VAL A 54 18.17 0.68 -18.68
N PRO A 55 18.88 0.72 -19.83
CA PRO A 55 19.43 -0.46 -20.49
C PRO A 55 20.69 -0.98 -19.80
N VAL A 56 20.50 -1.66 -18.67
CA VAL A 56 21.55 -2.37 -17.95
C VAL A 56 21.20 -3.85 -17.92
N GLY A 57 22.20 -4.68 -18.17
CA GLY A 57 22.10 -6.14 -18.15
C GLY A 57 23.25 -6.74 -17.38
N ALA A 58 23.02 -7.91 -16.80
CA ALA A 58 23.98 -8.63 -15.96
C ALA A 58 23.91 -10.14 -16.17
N VAL A 59 25.02 -10.80 -15.89
CA VAL A 59 25.23 -12.25 -16.02
C VAL A 59 25.99 -12.74 -14.79
N VAL A 60 25.59 -13.88 -14.23
CA VAL A 60 26.33 -14.55 -13.16
C VAL A 60 26.89 -15.86 -13.70
N LEU A 61 28.20 -16.04 -13.58
CA LEU A 61 28.89 -17.29 -13.89
C LEU A 61 29.39 -17.97 -12.61
N ASP A 62 29.52 -19.28 -12.63
CA ASP A 62 30.20 -20.01 -11.57
C ASP A 62 31.74 -19.91 -11.66
N ALA A 63 32.42 -20.57 -10.72
CA ALA A 63 33.89 -20.62 -10.66
C ALA A 63 34.52 -21.30 -11.89
N HIS A 64 33.75 -22.07 -12.65
CA HIS A 64 34.19 -22.75 -13.88
C HIS A 64 33.81 -21.97 -15.15
N GLY A 65 33.15 -20.81 -15.02
CA GLY A 65 32.72 -19.99 -16.15
C GLY A 65 31.44 -20.48 -16.83
N ARG A 66 30.66 -21.33 -16.16
CA ARG A 66 29.35 -21.77 -16.63
C ARG A 66 28.29 -20.76 -16.21
N LEU A 67 27.32 -20.51 -17.09
CA LEU A 67 26.22 -19.59 -16.84
C LEU A 67 25.33 -20.10 -15.70
N LEU A 68 25.15 -19.27 -14.66
CA LEU A 68 24.20 -19.52 -13.57
C LEU A 68 22.88 -18.80 -13.78
N ALA A 69 22.93 -17.52 -14.16
CA ALA A 69 21.74 -16.72 -14.44
C ALA A 69 22.06 -15.47 -15.26
N VAL A 70 21.01 -14.88 -15.81
CA VAL A 70 21.01 -13.58 -16.47
C VAL A 70 20.00 -12.65 -15.81
N GLY A 71 20.18 -11.34 -15.95
CA GLY A 71 19.24 -10.34 -15.47
C GLY A 71 19.36 -9.03 -16.22
N HIS A 72 18.29 -8.25 -16.21
CA HIS A 72 18.26 -6.88 -16.74
C HIS A 72 17.47 -5.99 -15.78
N ASN A 73 17.64 -4.68 -15.89
CA ASN A 73 16.86 -3.74 -15.09
C ASN A 73 15.37 -3.95 -15.30
N ARG A 74 14.62 -4.00 -14.20
CA ARG A 74 13.16 -4.18 -14.18
C ARG A 74 12.48 -3.24 -13.17
N THR A 75 13.12 -2.11 -12.87
CA THR A 75 12.69 -1.18 -11.82
C THR A 75 11.31 -0.59 -12.05
N ILE A 76 10.97 -0.30 -13.32
CA ILE A 76 9.69 0.25 -13.75
C ILE A 76 8.67 -0.88 -13.89
N VAL A 77 9.00 -1.95 -14.63
CA VAL A 77 8.06 -3.03 -14.98
C VAL A 77 7.66 -3.87 -13.77
N ASP A 78 8.56 -4.07 -12.81
CA ASP A 78 8.27 -4.81 -11.58
C ASP A 78 7.92 -3.88 -10.40
N HIS A 79 7.97 -2.55 -10.60
CA HIS A 79 7.83 -1.55 -9.53
C HIS A 79 8.73 -1.81 -8.31
N ASP A 80 9.89 -2.45 -8.52
CA ASP A 80 10.85 -2.78 -7.48
C ASP A 80 12.06 -1.83 -7.62
N PRO A 81 12.24 -0.87 -6.68
CA PRO A 81 13.37 0.07 -6.75
C PRO A 81 14.73 -0.63 -6.61
N THR A 82 14.76 -1.90 -6.21
CA THR A 82 15.96 -2.73 -6.11
C THR A 82 16.18 -3.67 -7.29
N ALA A 83 15.27 -3.75 -8.26
CA ALA A 83 15.35 -4.65 -9.42
C ALA A 83 16.32 -4.14 -10.50
N HIS A 84 17.54 -3.81 -10.07
CA HIS A 84 18.67 -3.59 -10.94
C HIS A 84 19.14 -4.92 -11.54
N ALA A 85 19.73 -4.88 -12.72
CA ALA A 85 20.17 -6.07 -13.47
C ALA A 85 20.99 -7.04 -12.61
N GLU A 86 21.89 -6.52 -11.78
CA GLU A 86 22.73 -7.29 -10.89
C GLU A 86 21.93 -8.02 -9.81
N VAL A 87 20.97 -7.33 -9.19
CA VAL A 87 20.10 -7.92 -8.16
C VAL A 87 19.18 -8.98 -8.77
N VAL A 88 18.63 -8.71 -9.95
CA VAL A 88 17.80 -9.68 -10.69
C VAL A 88 18.61 -10.94 -11.02
N ALA A 89 19.83 -10.79 -11.54
CA ALA A 89 20.70 -11.91 -11.88
C ALA A 89 21.15 -12.69 -10.63
N LEU A 90 21.51 -12.01 -9.53
CA LEU A 90 21.87 -12.65 -8.26
C LEU A 90 20.71 -13.44 -7.66
N ARG A 91 19.50 -12.87 -7.65
CA ARG A 91 18.29 -13.57 -7.17
C ARG A 91 18.03 -14.83 -7.99
N ALA A 92 18.08 -14.73 -9.32
CA ALA A 92 17.91 -15.88 -10.21
C ALA A 92 19.00 -16.94 -10.00
N ALA A 93 20.27 -16.55 -9.87
CA ALA A 93 21.37 -17.49 -9.60
C ALA A 93 21.21 -18.16 -8.23
N ALA A 94 20.90 -17.41 -7.17
CA ALA A 94 20.71 -17.95 -5.82
C ALA A 94 19.54 -18.93 -5.76
N LEU A 95 18.45 -18.64 -6.47
CA LEU A 95 17.32 -19.56 -6.62
C LEU A 95 17.72 -20.83 -7.38
N GLY A 96 18.41 -20.69 -8.52
CA GLY A 96 18.87 -21.84 -9.32
C GLY A 96 19.84 -22.75 -8.57
N GLN A 97 20.67 -22.17 -7.69
CA GLN A 97 21.61 -22.90 -6.84
C GLN A 97 21.01 -23.35 -5.49
N PHE A 98 19.78 -22.94 -5.18
CA PHE A 98 19.16 -23.10 -3.85
C PHE A 98 20.07 -22.62 -2.70
N ASN A 99 20.83 -21.54 -2.94
CA ASN A 99 21.79 -21.01 -1.98
C ASN A 99 21.89 -19.49 -2.12
N HIS A 100 21.69 -18.77 -1.00
CA HIS A 100 21.85 -17.32 -0.95
C HIS A 100 23.31 -16.87 -1.12
N ARG A 101 24.28 -17.77 -0.94
CA ARG A 101 25.71 -17.53 -1.21
C ARG A 101 26.12 -18.19 -2.52
N LEU A 102 26.68 -17.38 -3.40
CA LEU A 102 27.23 -17.71 -4.70
C LEU A 102 28.76 -17.63 -4.63
N THR A 103 29.35 -18.29 -3.63
CA THR A 103 30.80 -18.26 -3.38
C THR A 103 31.57 -18.72 -4.62
N GLY A 104 32.55 -17.92 -5.06
CA GLY A 104 33.34 -18.22 -6.25
C GLY A 104 32.70 -17.78 -7.57
N ALA A 105 31.46 -17.28 -7.54
CA ALA A 105 30.80 -16.76 -8.73
C ALA A 105 31.43 -15.44 -9.21
N ARG A 106 31.29 -15.19 -10.51
CA ARG A 106 31.69 -13.97 -11.18
C ARG A 106 30.46 -13.28 -11.74
N LEU A 107 30.28 -11.99 -11.47
CA LEU A 107 29.18 -11.19 -12.00
C LEU A 107 29.69 -10.24 -13.07
N TYR A 108 29.07 -10.27 -14.24
CA TYR A 108 29.31 -9.34 -15.35
C TYR A 108 28.13 -8.39 -15.43
N VAL A 109 28.38 -7.08 -15.60
CA VAL A 109 27.32 -6.07 -15.75
C VAL A 109 27.73 -4.98 -16.74
N THR A 110 26.79 -4.50 -17.56
CA THR A 110 27.12 -3.52 -18.61
C THR A 110 27.49 -2.13 -18.08
N LEU A 111 27.07 -1.78 -16.87
CA LEU A 111 27.35 -0.50 -16.22
C LEU A 111 27.97 -0.73 -14.83
N GLU A 112 28.87 0.16 -14.40
CA GLU A 112 29.45 0.10 -13.06
C GLU A 112 28.36 0.04 -11.98
N PRO A 113 28.43 -0.94 -11.06
CA PRO A 113 27.36 -1.19 -10.10
C PRO A 113 27.29 -0.08 -9.04
N CYS A 114 26.07 0.25 -8.61
CA CYS A 114 25.85 1.18 -7.51
C CYS A 114 26.10 0.53 -6.13
N ALA A 115 26.12 1.34 -5.07
CA ALA A 115 26.39 0.89 -3.70
C ALA A 115 25.46 -0.23 -3.22
N MET A 116 24.18 -0.18 -3.60
CA MET A 116 23.19 -1.22 -3.27
C MET A 116 23.56 -2.57 -3.92
N CYS A 117 23.83 -2.57 -5.23
CA CYS A 117 24.14 -3.78 -5.97
C CYS A 117 25.45 -4.39 -5.48
N LEU A 118 26.44 -3.55 -5.19
CA LEU A 118 27.73 -3.98 -4.64
C LEU A 118 27.57 -4.61 -3.24
N GLY A 119 26.74 -4.03 -2.37
CA GLY A 119 26.37 -4.63 -1.09
C GLY A 119 25.70 -6.00 -1.26
N ALA A 120 24.78 -6.14 -2.21
CA ALA A 120 24.14 -7.42 -2.52
C ALA A 120 25.15 -8.49 -2.98
N MET A 121 26.12 -8.12 -3.83
CA MET A 121 27.21 -9.01 -4.25
C MET A 121 28.08 -9.47 -3.08
N PHE A 122 28.41 -8.57 -2.14
CA PHE A 122 29.16 -8.92 -0.93
C PHE A 122 28.37 -9.89 -0.03
N HIS A 123 27.08 -9.66 0.17
CA HIS A 123 26.21 -10.59 0.89
C HIS A 123 26.11 -11.96 0.20
N ALA A 124 26.07 -11.97 -1.13
CA ALA A 124 26.08 -13.18 -1.94
C ALA A 124 27.47 -13.85 -2.06
N ARG A 125 28.54 -13.27 -1.52
CA ARG A 125 29.92 -13.81 -1.61
C ARG A 125 30.44 -13.98 -3.05
N VAL A 126 30.01 -13.10 -3.95
CA VAL A 126 30.56 -13.01 -5.30
C VAL A 126 32.06 -12.77 -5.21
N ALA A 127 32.85 -13.55 -5.95
CA ALA A 127 34.30 -13.48 -5.90
C ALA A 127 34.88 -12.38 -6.81
N GLU A 128 34.22 -12.12 -7.93
CA GLU A 128 34.68 -11.13 -8.91
C GLU A 128 33.51 -10.38 -9.55
N ILE A 129 33.70 -9.08 -9.74
CA ILE A 129 32.77 -8.17 -10.37
C ILE A 129 33.45 -7.58 -11.60
N VAL A 130 32.84 -7.78 -12.75
CA VAL A 130 33.34 -7.33 -14.04
C VAL A 130 32.31 -6.37 -14.63
N TYR A 131 32.71 -5.14 -14.94
CA TYR A 131 31.78 -4.17 -15.52
C TYR A 131 32.29 -3.54 -16.80
N GLY A 132 31.35 -3.16 -17.68
CA GLY A 132 31.65 -2.54 -18.96
C GLY A 132 31.93 -1.05 -18.86
N ALA A 133 30.88 -0.23 -18.87
CA ALA A 133 31.01 1.22 -18.80
C ALA A 133 31.11 1.72 -17.35
N ALA A 134 31.95 2.73 -17.11
CA ALA A 134 32.00 3.43 -15.82
C ALA A 134 30.72 4.26 -15.58
N ASP A 135 30.33 4.43 -14.31
CA ASP A 135 29.22 5.29 -13.92
C ASP A 135 29.69 6.41 -12.96
N PRO A 136 30.01 7.60 -13.48
CA PRO A 136 30.47 8.71 -12.65
C PRO A 136 29.36 9.30 -11.76
N LYS A 137 28.10 8.88 -11.90
CA LYS A 137 26.98 9.44 -11.12
C LYS A 137 26.57 8.57 -9.95
N THR A 138 26.67 7.24 -10.06
CA THR A 138 26.23 6.33 -8.98
C THR A 138 27.16 5.15 -8.73
N GLY A 139 28.21 4.97 -9.55
CA GLY A 139 29.14 3.85 -9.48
C GLY A 139 29.87 3.78 -8.13
N ALA A 140 29.97 2.56 -7.58
CA ALA A 140 30.53 2.30 -6.26
C ALA A 140 31.84 1.49 -6.29
N CYS A 141 32.45 1.34 -7.47
CA CYS A 141 33.74 0.67 -7.69
C CYS A 141 34.86 1.67 -8.04
N GLY A 142 34.73 2.94 -7.62
CA GLY A 142 35.67 4.01 -7.95
C GLY A 142 35.04 5.22 -8.65
N GLY A 143 33.77 5.15 -9.06
CA GLY A 143 33.04 6.29 -9.63
C GLY A 143 32.76 7.41 -8.61
N VAL A 144 31.74 7.23 -7.78
CA VAL A 144 31.36 8.17 -6.70
C VAL A 144 32.00 7.78 -5.37
N VAL A 145 32.03 6.48 -5.11
CA VAL A 145 32.63 5.88 -3.92
C VAL A 145 33.32 4.59 -4.36
N ASP A 146 34.29 4.14 -3.60
CA ASP A 146 34.87 2.82 -3.78
C ASP A 146 34.61 1.99 -2.52
N LEU A 147 33.55 1.18 -2.53
CA LEU A 147 33.26 0.26 -1.43
C LEU A 147 34.13 -1.00 -1.49
N THR A 148 34.73 -1.30 -2.64
CA THR A 148 35.60 -2.46 -2.82
C THR A 148 36.91 -2.28 -2.04
N GLN A 149 37.31 -1.03 -1.84
CA GLN A 149 38.50 -0.64 -1.08
C GLN A 149 38.19 -0.26 0.39
N GLN A 150 36.97 -0.47 0.91
CA GLN A 150 36.65 -0.13 2.31
C GLN A 150 37.02 -1.24 3.29
N PRO A 151 38.11 -1.10 4.08
CA PRO A 151 38.65 -2.19 4.89
C PRO A 151 37.76 -2.58 6.08
N ARG A 152 36.73 -1.78 6.39
CA ARG A 152 35.75 -2.06 7.45
C ARG A 152 34.63 -3.00 7.00
N LEU A 153 34.51 -3.29 5.71
CA LEU A 153 33.51 -4.21 5.20
C LEU A 153 34.02 -5.64 5.30
N ASN A 154 33.14 -6.58 5.65
CA ASN A 154 33.53 -7.96 5.96
C ASN A 154 33.96 -8.78 4.73
N HIS A 155 33.46 -8.45 3.55
CA HIS A 155 33.67 -9.21 2.32
C HIS A 155 34.05 -8.29 1.17
N HIS A 156 34.97 -8.76 0.35
CA HIS A 156 35.49 -8.05 -0.81
C HIS A 156 35.42 -8.96 -2.03
N ALA A 157 35.13 -8.36 -3.17
CA ALA A 157 35.24 -8.99 -4.48
C ALA A 157 36.38 -8.32 -5.25
N ARG A 158 37.07 -9.10 -6.09
CA ARG A 158 37.98 -8.50 -7.07
C ARG A 158 37.16 -7.75 -8.10
N VAL A 159 37.64 -6.58 -8.54
CA VAL A 159 36.93 -5.78 -9.51
C VAL A 159 37.76 -5.58 -10.76
N ARG A 160 37.11 -5.74 -11.92
CA ARG A 160 37.70 -5.49 -13.22
C ARG A 160 36.76 -4.63 -14.06
N ALA A 161 37.29 -3.50 -14.51
CA ALA A 161 36.57 -2.52 -15.30
C ALA A 161 36.89 -2.69 -16.79
N GLY A 162 35.97 -2.23 -17.64
CA GLY A 162 36.29 -1.88 -19.02
C GLY A 162 36.00 -2.95 -20.09
N VAL A 163 35.42 -4.10 -19.72
CA VAL A 163 35.13 -5.17 -20.69
C VAL A 163 34.01 -4.73 -21.62
N LEU A 164 34.30 -4.64 -22.94
CA LEU A 164 33.40 -4.07 -23.95
C LEU A 164 32.84 -2.67 -23.61
N ALA A 165 33.59 -1.85 -22.85
CA ALA A 165 33.14 -0.54 -22.38
C ALA A 165 32.54 0.38 -23.47
N PRO A 166 33.12 0.49 -24.69
CA PRO A 166 32.54 1.33 -25.74
C PRO A 166 31.12 0.91 -26.12
N ALA A 167 30.87 -0.39 -26.26
CA ALA A 167 29.55 -0.92 -26.63
C ALA A 167 28.53 -0.72 -25.51
N CYS A 168 28.92 -0.98 -24.26
CA CYS A 168 28.07 -0.75 -23.09
C CYS A 168 27.70 0.72 -22.90
N GLY A 169 28.69 1.61 -23.02
CA GLY A 169 28.47 3.04 -22.90
C GLY A 169 27.60 3.61 -24.00
N GLU A 170 27.77 3.14 -25.24
CA GLU A 170 26.99 3.63 -26.39
C GLU A 170 25.52 3.21 -26.30
N LEU A 171 25.21 1.99 -25.85
CA LEU A 171 23.82 1.55 -25.62
C LEU A 171 23.09 2.47 -24.63
N LEU A 172 23.72 2.77 -23.49
CA LEU A 172 23.16 3.66 -22.47
C LEU A 172 22.97 5.09 -22.99
N ARG A 173 23.97 5.62 -23.71
CA ARG A 173 23.91 6.97 -24.30
C ARG A 173 22.82 7.05 -25.37
N ALA A 174 22.70 6.05 -26.24
CA ALA A 174 21.69 5.99 -27.28
C ALA A 174 20.27 6.04 -26.71
N PHE A 175 20.00 5.27 -25.65
CA PHE A 175 18.71 5.26 -24.96
C PHE A 175 18.31 6.64 -24.41
N PHE A 176 19.21 7.31 -23.68
CA PHE A 176 18.92 8.64 -23.15
C PHE A 176 18.90 9.73 -24.24
N ARG A 177 19.64 9.60 -25.33
CA ARG A 177 19.53 10.49 -26.50
C ARG A 177 18.16 10.36 -27.16
N ALA A 178 17.63 9.15 -27.31
CA ALA A 178 16.29 8.91 -27.86
C ALA A 178 15.21 9.54 -26.97
N ARG A 179 15.28 9.35 -25.65
CA ARG A 179 14.33 9.97 -24.70
C ARG A 179 14.38 11.51 -24.67
N ARG A 180 15.55 12.13 -24.87
CA ARG A 180 15.67 13.60 -24.97
C ARG A 180 15.12 14.19 -26.26
N ARG A 181 15.02 13.39 -27.33
CA ARG A 181 14.49 13.83 -28.65
C ARG A 181 12.97 13.65 -28.78
N ALA A 182 12.34 12.88 -27.90
CA ALA A 182 10.89 12.78 -27.82
C ALA A 182 10.36 13.95 -26.97
N PRO A 183 9.53 14.87 -27.51
CA PRO A 183 8.78 15.81 -26.68
C PRO A 183 7.86 15.03 -25.74
N LEU A 184 7.66 15.51 -24.51
CA LEU A 184 6.61 15.00 -23.62
C LEU A 184 5.24 15.23 -24.29
N SER A 185 4.73 14.23 -25.01
CA SER A 185 3.38 14.26 -25.54
C SER A 185 2.41 13.84 -24.44
N VAL A 186 1.74 14.82 -23.84
CA VAL A 186 0.48 14.62 -23.12
C VAL A 186 -0.59 14.37 -24.18
N SER A 187 -0.79 13.11 -24.61
CA SER A 187 -2.00 12.70 -25.35
C SER A 187 -2.04 11.18 -25.54
N SER A 188 -2.92 10.53 -24.78
CA SER A 188 -3.75 9.41 -25.28
C SER A 188 -5.00 9.20 -24.41
N LEU A 189 -5.56 10.29 -23.90
CA LEU A 189 -6.95 10.35 -23.47
C LEU A 189 -7.70 11.19 -24.52
N GLN A 190 -8.75 10.56 -25.06
CA GLN A 190 -9.81 11.11 -25.92
C GLN A 190 -9.53 11.16 -27.43
N ASP A 191 -10.14 10.20 -28.13
CA ASP A 191 -10.88 10.50 -29.35
C ASP A 191 -12.04 9.51 -29.52
N SER A 192 -13.25 9.97 -29.24
CA SER A 192 -14.43 9.64 -30.05
C SER A 192 -15.49 10.72 -29.89
N THR A 193 -15.43 11.65 -30.84
CA THR A 193 -16.54 12.27 -31.58
C THR A 193 -17.45 13.31 -30.90
N ASP A 194 -17.28 14.53 -31.42
CA ASP A 194 -18.31 15.38 -32.02
C ASP A 194 -19.05 16.39 -31.12
N MET A 195 -18.75 17.68 -31.30
CA MET A 195 -19.70 18.63 -31.87
C MET A 195 -19.11 20.06 -31.92
N SER A 196 -18.96 20.55 -33.15
CA SER A 196 -19.35 21.89 -33.62
C SER A 196 -18.90 23.17 -32.89
N THR A 197 -18.35 24.05 -33.75
CA THR A 197 -18.59 25.50 -33.87
C THR A 197 -17.75 26.50 -33.07
N GLN A 198 -16.96 27.23 -33.88
CA GLN A 198 -16.73 28.67 -33.87
C GLN A 198 -15.86 29.26 -32.76
N LYS A 199 -14.61 29.56 -33.14
CA LYS A 199 -14.01 30.89 -32.93
C LYS A 199 -12.96 31.12 -34.01
N SER A 200 -13.19 32.12 -34.86
CA SER A 200 -12.16 32.65 -35.75
C SER A 200 -12.11 34.15 -35.59
N ARG A 201 -10.87 34.66 -35.58
CA ARG A 201 -10.44 36.06 -35.70
C ARG A 201 -10.42 36.83 -34.38
N LEU A 202 -9.36 37.53 -33.98
CA LEU A 202 -8.04 37.86 -34.55
C LEU A 202 -7.21 38.36 -33.35
N SER A 203 -5.92 38.07 -33.27
CA SER A 203 -4.99 38.90 -32.47
C SER A 203 -3.70 39.16 -33.24
N GLY A 204 -3.27 40.41 -33.16
CA GLY A 204 -2.03 41.00 -33.67
C GLY A 204 -1.99 42.46 -33.17
N PRO A 205 -0.81 43.06 -33.01
CA PRO A 205 -0.01 42.91 -31.79
C PRO A 205 0.29 44.21 -31.04
N VAL A 206 0.59 44.04 -29.75
CA VAL A 206 1.51 44.76 -28.83
C VAL A 206 1.87 46.23 -29.11
N HIS A 207 1.62 47.11 -28.13
CA HIS A 207 2.55 48.17 -27.70
C HIS A 207 2.23 48.68 -26.27
N ASP A 208 3.29 48.94 -25.51
CA ASP A 208 3.32 49.53 -24.15
C ASP A 208 2.89 51.00 -24.13
N HIS A 209 2.24 51.44 -23.04
CA HIS A 209 2.60 52.66 -22.29
C HIS A 209 1.83 52.82 -20.97
N ASP A 210 2.50 53.51 -20.05
CA ASP A 210 2.13 53.95 -18.70
C ASP A 210 0.84 54.79 -18.60
N GLY A 211 0.25 54.84 -17.41
CA GLY A 211 -0.66 55.94 -17.03
C GLY A 211 -1.69 55.59 -15.97
N ASP A 212 -1.48 56.18 -14.80
CA ASP A 212 -2.30 56.38 -13.60
C ASP A 212 -3.85 56.42 -13.70
N ASP A 213 -4.42 56.15 -12.52
CA ASP A 213 -5.63 56.74 -11.91
C ASP A 213 -7.04 56.35 -12.43
N ASP A 214 -7.73 55.61 -11.55
CA ASP A 214 -8.94 56.09 -10.84
C ASP A 214 -10.23 55.25 -10.95
N HIS A 215 -10.82 55.08 -9.77
CA HIS A 215 -12.19 54.68 -9.41
C HIS A 215 -12.91 53.51 -10.11
N GLY A 216 -13.07 52.44 -9.33
CA GLY A 216 -14.41 52.01 -8.92
C GLY A 216 -14.91 50.66 -9.45
N ARG A 217 -14.86 49.64 -8.59
CA ARG A 217 -15.96 48.73 -8.20
C ARG A 217 -15.38 47.42 -7.64
N ASP A 218 -15.62 47.20 -6.35
CA ASP A 218 -15.66 45.85 -5.79
C ASP A 218 -16.77 45.06 -6.52
N PRO A 219 -16.49 43.81 -6.94
CA PRO A 219 -17.07 42.72 -6.17
C PRO A 219 -16.16 41.49 -6.08
N GLY A 220 -16.02 40.97 -4.86
CA GLY A 220 -16.28 39.55 -4.62
C GLY A 220 -15.05 38.72 -4.28
N HIS A 221 -14.90 38.51 -2.97
CA HIS A 221 -14.22 37.36 -2.39
C HIS A 221 -14.55 36.05 -3.12
N GLY A 222 -13.54 35.46 -3.76
CA GLY A 222 -13.55 34.08 -4.24
C GLY A 222 -12.92 33.12 -3.24
N GLY A 223 -13.32 33.18 -1.97
CA GLY A 223 -13.14 32.06 -1.06
C GLY A 223 -14.13 30.98 -1.47
N ALA A 224 -13.65 29.86 -2.01
CA ALA A 224 -14.51 28.73 -2.37
C ALA A 224 -15.29 28.27 -1.13
N PRO A 225 -16.64 28.31 -1.12
CA PRO A 225 -17.41 27.74 -0.03
C PRO A 225 -17.29 26.23 -0.10
N HIS A 226 -16.99 25.60 1.04
CA HIS A 226 -17.12 24.16 1.22
C HIS A 226 -18.58 23.77 0.95
N ALA A 227 -18.86 23.23 -0.23
CA ALA A 227 -20.19 22.74 -0.56
C ALA A 227 -20.43 21.44 0.21
N HIS A 228 -21.10 21.54 1.37
CA HIS A 228 -21.65 20.41 2.10
C HIS A 228 -22.73 19.76 1.22
N GLY A 229 -22.39 18.62 0.63
CA GLY A 229 -23.26 17.88 -0.27
C GLY A 229 -23.21 16.40 0.06
N ARG A 230 -24.32 15.86 0.58
CA ARG A 230 -24.42 14.44 0.89
C ARG A 230 -24.20 13.60 -0.40
N PRO A 231 -23.34 12.56 -0.38
CA PRO A 231 -23.12 11.72 -1.55
C PRO A 231 -24.42 11.07 -2.04
N SER A 232 -24.65 11.11 -3.36
CA SER A 232 -25.92 10.67 -3.95
C SER A 232 -26.06 9.15 -4.12
N GLY A 233 -24.99 8.37 -3.97
CA GLY A 233 -25.06 6.94 -4.22
C GLY A 233 -23.97 6.09 -3.56
N ILE A 234 -24.31 4.82 -3.36
CA ILE A 234 -23.48 3.80 -2.72
C ILE A 234 -23.40 2.57 -3.64
N TYR A 235 -22.19 2.06 -3.86
CA TYR A 235 -21.95 0.78 -4.50
C TYR A 235 -21.52 -0.27 -3.49
N LEU A 236 -22.26 -1.38 -3.40
CA LEU A 236 -21.98 -2.47 -2.47
C LEU A 236 -21.07 -3.53 -3.09
N ILE A 237 -19.96 -3.83 -2.41
CA ILE A 237 -19.04 -4.93 -2.77
C ILE A 237 -18.86 -5.92 -1.61
N SER A 238 -18.55 -7.18 -1.93
CA SER A 238 -18.23 -8.21 -0.94
C SER A 238 -16.75 -8.64 -1.09
N PRO A 239 -15.79 -7.85 -0.58
CA PRO A 239 -14.36 -8.15 -0.78
C PRO A 239 -13.81 -9.20 0.20
N SER A 240 -14.61 -9.65 1.18
CA SER A 240 -14.21 -10.56 2.26
C SER A 240 -15.09 -11.83 2.30
N GLY A 241 -15.79 -12.07 3.41
CA GLY A 241 -16.60 -13.25 3.65
C GLY A 241 -17.90 -13.27 2.83
N ALA A 242 -18.38 -14.48 2.55
CA ALA A 242 -19.64 -14.72 1.85
C ALA A 242 -20.83 -14.08 2.58
N VAL A 243 -21.77 -13.54 1.80
CA VAL A 243 -23.09 -13.10 2.28
C VAL A 243 -23.91 -14.35 2.62
N PRO A 244 -24.18 -14.65 3.90
CA PRO A 244 -24.83 -15.91 4.29
C PRO A 244 -26.30 -15.96 3.85
N ASP A 245 -26.98 -14.82 3.94
CA ASP A 245 -28.38 -14.67 3.56
C ASP A 245 -28.54 -13.51 2.56
N PRO A 246 -28.82 -13.80 1.28
CA PRO A 246 -29.09 -12.78 0.27
C PRO A 246 -30.28 -11.86 0.58
N ALA A 247 -31.24 -12.30 1.42
CA ALA A 247 -32.38 -11.49 1.83
C ALA A 247 -31.95 -10.34 2.76
N VAL A 248 -30.97 -10.58 3.63
CA VAL A 248 -30.38 -9.53 4.49
C VAL A 248 -29.73 -8.44 3.63
N LEU A 249 -29.01 -8.82 2.56
CA LEU A 249 -28.44 -7.85 1.62
C LEU A 249 -29.54 -7.06 0.89
N ALA A 250 -30.63 -7.72 0.48
CA ALA A 250 -31.75 -7.03 -0.16
C ALA A 250 -32.43 -6.02 0.79
N LEU A 251 -32.57 -6.38 2.07
CA LEU A 251 -33.10 -5.48 3.09
C LEU A 251 -32.17 -4.28 3.32
N ALA A 252 -30.86 -4.51 3.39
CA ALA A 252 -29.86 -3.44 3.49
C ALA A 252 -29.97 -2.45 2.31
N VAL A 253 -30.07 -2.96 1.09
CA VAL A 253 -30.28 -2.14 -0.12
C VAL A 253 -31.57 -1.32 -0.01
N LYS A 254 -32.68 -1.95 0.41
CA LYS A 254 -33.96 -1.25 0.59
C LYS A 254 -33.85 -0.09 1.59
N ARG A 255 -33.17 -0.31 2.72
CA ARG A 255 -33.02 0.70 3.77
C ARG A 255 -32.08 1.83 3.37
N LEU A 256 -30.93 1.51 2.76
CA LEU A 256 -30.03 2.53 2.21
C LEU A 256 -30.72 3.40 1.13
N ARG A 257 -31.58 2.80 0.29
CA ARG A 257 -32.44 3.58 -0.63
C ARG A 257 -33.46 4.44 0.10
N GLY A 258 -34.03 3.93 1.20
CA GLY A 258 -34.92 4.70 2.08
C GLY A 258 -34.23 5.93 2.71
N LEU A 259 -32.91 5.93 2.83
CA LEU A 259 -32.13 7.09 3.25
C LEU A 259 -31.86 8.08 2.11
N GLY A 260 -32.26 7.79 0.87
CA GLY A 260 -32.07 8.68 -0.28
C GLY A 260 -30.86 8.34 -1.17
N PHE A 261 -30.15 7.24 -0.92
CA PHE A 261 -29.03 6.83 -1.78
C PHE A 261 -29.49 6.06 -3.03
N HIS A 262 -28.86 6.34 -4.17
CA HIS A 262 -28.85 5.42 -5.30
C HIS A 262 -27.93 4.24 -4.98
N VAL A 263 -28.50 3.04 -4.79
CA VAL A 263 -27.73 1.85 -4.39
C VAL A 263 -27.54 0.87 -5.55
N GLY A 264 -26.29 0.68 -5.94
CA GLY A 264 -25.83 -0.39 -6.82
C GLY A 264 -25.20 -1.54 -6.03
N VAL A 265 -25.25 -2.76 -6.57
CA VAL A 265 -24.67 -3.95 -5.95
C VAL A 265 -23.80 -4.66 -6.98
N ASP A 266 -22.57 -5.01 -6.62
CA ASP A 266 -21.70 -5.77 -7.50
C ASP A 266 -22.32 -7.13 -7.86
N ARG A 267 -22.20 -7.51 -9.13
CA ARG A 267 -22.77 -8.76 -9.64
C ARG A 267 -22.25 -10.01 -8.94
N ALA A 268 -21.05 -9.95 -8.36
CA ALA A 268 -20.45 -11.04 -7.58
C ALA A 268 -20.66 -10.89 -6.07
N ALA A 269 -21.40 -9.89 -5.58
CA ALA A 269 -21.57 -9.65 -4.15
C ALA A 269 -22.21 -10.83 -3.38
N LYS A 270 -22.96 -11.68 -4.09
CA LYS A 270 -23.62 -12.89 -3.55
C LYS A 270 -22.88 -14.18 -3.92
N ALA A 271 -21.74 -14.10 -4.60
CA ALA A 271 -20.96 -15.28 -4.93
C ALA A 271 -20.49 -15.97 -3.64
N VAL A 272 -20.36 -17.29 -3.68
CA VAL A 272 -19.87 -18.08 -2.56
C VAL A 272 -18.77 -19.00 -3.08
N HIS A 273 -17.63 -18.96 -2.41
CA HIS A 273 -16.54 -19.90 -2.62
C HIS A 273 -15.91 -20.17 -1.26
N GLU A 274 -16.15 -21.38 -0.73
CA GLU A 274 -15.84 -21.70 0.67
C GLU A 274 -16.49 -20.68 1.62
N ARG A 275 -15.71 -20.04 2.50
CA ARG A 275 -16.18 -18.96 3.38
C ARG A 275 -16.17 -17.57 2.73
N PHE A 276 -15.64 -17.44 1.52
CA PHE A 276 -15.40 -16.16 0.83
C PHE A 276 -16.54 -15.79 -0.11
N ALA A 277 -16.71 -14.48 -0.36
CA ALA A 277 -17.68 -13.97 -1.31
C ALA A 277 -17.23 -14.14 -2.78
N GLY A 278 -17.02 -15.38 -3.19
CA GLY A 278 -16.40 -15.75 -4.46
C GLY A 278 -14.88 -15.95 -4.36
N THR A 279 -14.29 -16.39 -5.47
CA THR A 279 -12.84 -16.62 -5.57
C THR A 279 -12.06 -15.31 -5.42
N ASP A 280 -10.76 -15.41 -5.13
CA ASP A 280 -9.87 -14.23 -5.03
C ASP A 280 -9.95 -13.37 -6.29
N LYS A 281 -9.99 -14.00 -7.47
CA LYS A 281 -10.15 -13.31 -8.76
C LYS A 281 -11.48 -12.57 -8.86
N GLN A 282 -12.58 -13.17 -8.38
CA GLN A 282 -13.90 -12.53 -8.40
C GLN A 282 -13.98 -11.34 -7.46
N ARG A 283 -13.43 -11.47 -6.24
CA ARG A 283 -13.38 -10.40 -5.22
C ARG A 283 -12.44 -9.27 -5.63
N LEU A 284 -11.28 -9.57 -6.21
CA LEU A 284 -10.40 -8.54 -6.77
C LEU A 284 -11.08 -7.80 -7.93
N ALA A 285 -11.73 -8.53 -8.83
CA ALA A 285 -12.43 -7.92 -9.95
C ALA A 285 -13.65 -7.08 -9.50
N SER A 286 -14.23 -7.31 -8.31
CA SER A 286 -15.31 -6.47 -7.78
C SER A 286 -14.79 -5.10 -7.33
N ILE A 287 -13.58 -5.04 -6.75
CA ILE A 287 -12.90 -3.77 -6.43
C ILE A 287 -12.66 -2.98 -7.72
N VAL A 288 -12.08 -3.61 -8.75
CA VAL A 288 -11.84 -2.95 -10.05
C VAL A 288 -13.14 -2.46 -10.70
N ARG A 289 -14.23 -3.23 -10.60
CA ARG A 289 -15.55 -2.79 -11.10
C ARG A 289 -16.10 -1.61 -10.31
N ALA A 290 -15.90 -1.58 -8.99
CA ALA A 290 -16.34 -0.50 -8.13
C ALA A 290 -15.71 0.85 -8.53
N LEU A 291 -14.44 0.85 -8.94
CA LEU A 291 -13.75 2.05 -9.44
C LEU A 291 -14.46 2.68 -10.65
N LYS A 292 -15.10 1.85 -11.49
CA LYS A 292 -15.79 2.29 -12.71
C LYS A 292 -17.25 2.69 -12.48
N GLN A 293 -17.78 2.52 -11.27
CA GLN A 293 -19.17 2.87 -10.97
C GLN A 293 -19.33 4.38 -10.79
N PRO A 294 -20.50 4.95 -11.12
CA PRO A 294 -20.77 6.37 -10.92
C PRO A 294 -20.97 6.73 -9.44
N HIS A 295 -21.08 5.74 -8.54
CA HIS A 295 -21.31 5.98 -7.13
C HIS A 295 -20.05 6.51 -6.43
N PRO A 296 -20.15 7.62 -5.66
CA PRO A 296 -19.02 8.20 -4.92
C PRO A 296 -18.61 7.37 -3.70
N VAL A 297 -19.53 6.58 -3.13
CA VAL A 297 -19.25 5.73 -1.95
C VAL A 297 -19.19 4.26 -2.36
N VAL A 298 -18.17 3.53 -1.90
CA VAL A 298 -18.05 2.07 -2.02
C VAL A 298 -18.10 1.46 -0.63
N MET A 299 -19.14 0.68 -0.35
CA MET A 299 -19.38 0.10 0.97
C MET A 299 -19.22 -1.41 0.94
N ALA A 300 -18.49 -1.95 1.92
CA ALA A 300 -18.41 -3.38 2.13
C ALA A 300 -19.76 -3.94 2.61
N THR A 301 -20.18 -5.07 2.03
CA THR A 301 -21.40 -5.76 2.47
C THR A 301 -21.24 -6.30 3.89
N ARG A 302 -20.07 -6.87 4.20
CA ARG A 302 -19.66 -7.35 5.52
C ARG A 302 -18.13 -7.51 5.58
N GLY A 303 -17.62 -7.64 6.79
CA GLY A 303 -16.26 -8.15 7.06
C GLY A 303 -16.22 -9.68 6.98
N GLY A 304 -15.39 -10.30 7.81
CA GLY A 304 -15.21 -11.75 7.84
C GLY A 304 -13.74 -12.12 7.80
N TYR A 305 -13.32 -12.78 6.72
CA TYR A 305 -11.92 -13.10 6.48
C TYR A 305 -11.71 -13.22 4.97
N GLY A 306 -10.61 -12.68 4.48
CA GLY A 306 -10.12 -12.95 3.14
C GLY A 306 -9.57 -11.75 2.40
N LEU A 307 -9.71 -10.53 2.94
CA LEU A 307 -9.22 -9.32 2.28
C LEU A 307 -7.68 -9.26 2.31
N SER A 308 -7.04 -9.77 3.36
CA SER A 308 -5.57 -9.92 3.44
C SER A 308 -4.97 -10.72 2.28
N ARG A 309 -5.71 -11.67 1.69
CA ARG A 309 -5.27 -12.44 0.50
C ARG A 309 -5.17 -11.59 -0.76
N LEU A 310 -5.91 -10.48 -0.80
CA LEU A 310 -6.05 -9.64 -1.99
C LEU A 310 -5.05 -8.48 -2.01
N LEU A 311 -4.48 -8.09 -0.86
CA LEU A 311 -3.70 -6.86 -0.74
C LEU A 311 -2.56 -6.72 -1.78
N PRO A 312 -1.79 -7.78 -2.12
CA PRO A 312 -0.74 -7.67 -3.14
C PRO A 312 -1.23 -7.48 -4.57
N PHE A 313 -2.52 -7.76 -4.82
CA PHE A 313 -3.09 -7.76 -6.16
C PHE A 313 -4.01 -6.56 -6.42
N ILE A 314 -4.30 -5.76 -5.39
CA ILE A 314 -5.08 -4.54 -5.52
C ILE A 314 -4.17 -3.45 -6.08
N ASP A 315 -4.62 -2.81 -7.17
CA ASP A 315 -4.02 -1.57 -7.66
C ASP A 315 -4.42 -0.41 -6.74
N TRP A 316 -3.60 -0.17 -5.72
CA TRP A 316 -3.86 0.83 -4.70
C TRP A 316 -3.87 2.26 -5.26
N GLN A 317 -3.04 2.55 -6.28
CA GLN A 317 -3.01 3.87 -6.88
C GLN A 317 -4.32 4.12 -7.64
N ALA A 318 -4.82 3.15 -8.40
CA ALA A 318 -6.13 3.27 -9.04
C ALA A 318 -7.28 3.42 -8.04
N VAL A 319 -7.19 2.78 -6.86
CA VAL A 319 -8.15 2.98 -5.77
C VAL A 319 -8.11 4.42 -5.27
N ALA A 320 -6.92 4.97 -5.00
CA ALA A 320 -6.76 6.35 -4.54
C ALA A 320 -7.22 7.37 -5.60
N ASP A 321 -6.79 7.20 -6.85
CA ASP A 321 -7.10 8.08 -7.99
C ASP A 321 -8.58 8.11 -8.34
N SER A 322 -9.35 7.10 -7.90
CA SER A 322 -10.80 7.07 -8.11
C SER A 322 -11.55 8.18 -7.39
N GLY A 323 -10.95 8.80 -6.36
CA GLY A 323 -11.58 9.82 -5.53
C GLY A 323 -12.81 9.33 -4.74
N LYS A 324 -13.02 8.01 -4.66
CA LYS A 324 -14.18 7.41 -4.00
C LYS A 324 -13.96 7.26 -2.50
N THR A 325 -15.04 7.39 -1.74
CA THR A 325 -15.05 7.09 -0.30
C THR A 325 -15.29 5.60 -0.08
N PHE A 326 -14.28 4.88 0.41
CA PHE A 326 -14.42 3.47 0.79
C PHE A 326 -14.80 3.35 2.26
N ILE A 327 -15.77 2.49 2.58
CA ILE A 327 -16.23 2.25 3.95
C ILE A 327 -16.44 0.77 4.27
N GLY A 328 -16.00 0.38 5.47
CA GLY A 328 -16.30 -0.92 6.08
C GLY A 328 -15.74 -1.04 7.49
N GLN A 329 -15.78 -2.24 8.07
CA GLN A 329 -15.27 -2.54 9.41
C GLN A 329 -14.67 -3.95 9.46
N SER A 330 -14.04 -4.34 10.58
CA SER A 330 -13.56 -5.70 10.83
C SER A 330 -12.43 -6.06 9.86
N ASP A 331 -12.52 -7.15 9.09
CA ASP A 331 -11.56 -7.52 8.03
C ASP A 331 -11.32 -6.40 7.00
N PHE A 332 -12.27 -5.46 6.83
CA PHE A 332 -12.08 -4.28 5.95
C PHE A 332 -11.04 -3.28 6.48
N THR A 333 -10.65 -3.39 7.75
CA THR A 333 -9.49 -2.66 8.32
C THR A 333 -8.24 -2.91 7.48
N ALA A 334 -8.05 -4.13 6.97
CA ALA A 334 -6.90 -4.45 6.12
C ALA A 334 -6.89 -3.64 4.81
N PHE A 335 -8.05 -3.38 4.22
CA PHE A 335 -8.17 -2.53 3.03
C PHE A 335 -7.83 -1.08 3.36
N SER A 336 -8.43 -0.56 4.44
CA SER A 336 -8.27 0.85 4.85
C SER A 336 -6.82 1.19 5.19
N LEU A 337 -6.15 0.31 5.96
CA LEU A 337 -4.76 0.51 6.34
C LEU A 337 -3.81 0.34 5.15
N ALA A 338 -4.07 -0.61 4.26
CA ALA A 338 -3.28 -0.77 3.05
C ALA A 338 -3.43 0.44 2.11
N LEU A 339 -4.64 0.97 1.92
CA LEU A 339 -4.86 2.18 1.12
C LEU A 339 -4.03 3.35 1.67
N LEU A 340 -4.11 3.58 2.99
CA LEU A 340 -3.35 4.63 3.66
C LEU A 340 -1.84 4.40 3.54
N ALA A 341 -1.36 3.17 3.78
CA ALA A 341 0.06 2.84 3.74
C ALA A 341 0.67 2.97 2.34
N ARG A 342 -0.11 2.63 1.30
CA ARG A 342 0.38 2.56 -0.09
C ARG A 342 0.27 3.88 -0.83
N THR A 343 -0.64 4.76 -0.43
CA THR A 343 -0.96 5.97 -1.21
C THR A 343 -1.14 7.24 -0.37
N GLY A 344 -1.28 7.12 0.95
CA GLY A 344 -1.68 8.23 1.81
C GLY A 344 -3.17 8.59 1.73
N ALA A 345 -3.96 7.95 0.86
CA ALA A 345 -5.38 8.22 0.73
C ALA A 345 -6.18 7.70 1.94
N GLY A 346 -7.19 8.47 2.33
CA GLY A 346 -8.07 8.13 3.45
C GLY A 346 -9.24 7.23 3.07
N SER A 347 -9.88 6.66 4.08
CA SER A 347 -11.11 5.88 3.98
C SER A 347 -11.99 6.13 5.20
N LEU A 348 -13.14 5.44 5.30
CA LEU A 348 -13.96 5.43 6.50
C LEU A 348 -13.95 4.03 7.13
N ILE A 349 -13.86 3.98 8.45
CA ILE A 349 -14.20 2.78 9.23
C ILE A 349 -15.53 3.01 9.95
N GLY A 350 -16.50 2.11 9.76
CA GLY A 350 -17.88 2.36 10.20
C GLY A 350 -18.89 1.32 9.69
N PRO A 351 -20.18 1.69 9.57
CA PRO A 351 -21.25 0.78 9.21
C PRO A 351 -21.04 0.00 7.91
N MET A 352 -21.50 -1.24 7.91
CA MET A 352 -21.51 -2.15 6.77
C MET A 352 -22.94 -2.54 6.39
N ALA A 353 -23.15 -2.95 5.13
CA ALA A 353 -24.49 -3.15 4.61
C ALA A 353 -25.30 -4.19 5.40
N LEU A 354 -24.74 -5.39 5.65
CA LEU A 354 -25.49 -6.48 6.28
C LEU A 354 -25.80 -6.22 7.74
N PHE A 355 -24.79 -5.88 8.55
CA PHE A 355 -24.98 -5.80 10.00
C PHE A 355 -25.83 -4.58 10.37
N ASP A 356 -25.48 -3.41 9.85
CA ASP A 356 -26.04 -2.14 10.30
C ASP A 356 -27.34 -1.79 9.53
N PHE A 357 -27.41 -2.09 8.23
CA PHE A 357 -28.60 -1.80 7.42
C PHE A 357 -29.45 -3.05 7.12
N GLY A 358 -28.89 -4.24 7.17
CA GLY A 358 -29.62 -5.51 6.98
C GLY A 358 -30.07 -6.18 8.28
N GLY A 359 -29.64 -5.70 9.45
CA GLY A 359 -29.98 -6.24 10.76
C GLY A 359 -31.48 -6.14 11.11
N LYS A 360 -31.88 -6.65 12.27
CA LYS A 360 -33.30 -6.60 12.70
C LYS A 360 -33.85 -5.17 12.72
N LYS A 361 -33.05 -4.23 13.23
CA LYS A 361 -33.33 -2.79 13.26
C LYS A 361 -32.08 -2.04 12.82
N VAL A 362 -32.27 -0.92 12.12
CA VAL A 362 -31.22 0.09 11.95
C VAL A 362 -31.16 0.88 13.24
N ASP A 363 -29.95 1.23 13.67
CA ASP A 363 -29.74 2.06 14.84
C ASP A 363 -29.68 3.53 14.41
N ASP A 364 -30.53 4.37 15.00
CA ASP A 364 -30.73 5.75 14.55
C ASP A 364 -29.45 6.58 14.72
N LEU A 365 -28.78 6.48 15.87
CA LEU A 365 -27.54 7.21 16.12
C LEU A 365 -26.41 6.76 15.18
N THR A 366 -26.27 5.46 14.94
CA THR A 366 -25.29 4.95 13.97
C THR A 366 -25.56 5.46 12.56
N GLN A 367 -26.83 5.53 12.18
CA GLN A 367 -27.25 6.07 10.89
C GLN A 367 -26.92 7.56 10.80
N ASP A 368 -27.28 8.35 11.80
CA ASP A 368 -27.08 9.80 11.79
C ASP A 368 -25.58 10.13 11.74
N LEU A 369 -24.76 9.50 12.59
CA LEU A 369 -23.30 9.66 12.55
C LEU A 369 -22.70 9.27 11.19
N PHE A 370 -23.22 8.21 10.56
CA PHE A 370 -22.79 7.82 9.21
C PHE A 370 -23.16 8.87 8.16
N LEU A 371 -24.37 9.44 8.23
CA LEU A 371 -24.81 10.47 7.30
C LEU A 371 -24.05 11.78 7.48
N GLU A 372 -23.91 12.25 8.71
CA GLU A 372 -23.18 13.47 9.08
C GLU A 372 -21.69 13.36 8.72
N THR A 373 -21.07 12.18 8.90
CA THR A 373 -19.69 11.96 8.46
C THR A 373 -19.57 12.04 6.94
N LEU A 374 -20.54 11.50 6.19
CA LEU A 374 -20.53 11.53 4.73
C LEU A 374 -20.82 12.90 4.14
N SER A 375 -21.67 13.72 4.78
CA SER A 375 -21.94 15.11 4.40
C SER A 375 -20.84 16.07 4.88
N GLY A 376 -19.99 15.62 5.80
CA GLY A 376 -18.99 16.45 6.45
C GLY A 376 -19.58 17.41 7.48
N GLU A 377 -20.73 17.08 8.06
CA GLU A 377 -21.40 17.82 9.13
C GLU A 377 -20.96 17.36 10.53
N LEU A 378 -20.41 16.15 10.67
CA LEU A 378 -19.92 15.65 11.96
C LEU A 378 -18.57 16.29 12.31
N GLU A 379 -18.60 17.30 13.17
CA GLU A 379 -17.41 18.03 13.62
C GLU A 379 -16.75 17.39 14.85
N ILE A 380 -17.55 16.99 15.84
CA ILE A 380 -17.07 16.47 17.13
C ILE A 380 -17.89 15.26 17.55
N LEU A 381 -17.20 14.18 17.92
CA LEU A 381 -17.79 13.01 18.56
C LEU A 381 -17.40 12.99 20.05
N SER A 382 -18.38 13.11 20.93
CA SER A 382 -18.18 13.06 22.39
C SER A 382 -18.68 11.73 22.95
N PHE A 383 -17.93 11.14 23.88
CA PHE A 383 -18.30 9.87 24.51
C PHE A 383 -17.79 9.76 25.94
N GLU A 384 -18.50 8.97 26.75
CA GLU A 384 -18.12 8.70 28.13
C GLU A 384 -16.80 7.92 28.19
N SER A 385 -15.91 8.39 29.05
CA SER A 385 -14.59 7.79 29.27
C SER A 385 -14.14 8.04 30.71
N ALA A 386 -14.74 7.29 31.64
CA ALA A 386 -14.56 7.50 33.08
C ALA A 386 -13.11 7.30 33.56
N ASP A 387 -12.34 6.46 32.87
CA ASP A 387 -10.99 6.06 33.26
C ASP A 387 -9.91 6.54 32.27
N ALA A 388 -10.22 7.45 31.34
CA ALA A 388 -9.26 7.94 30.36
C ALA A 388 -8.05 8.63 30.99
N ASP A 389 -6.88 8.37 30.39
CA ASP A 389 -5.69 9.17 30.66
C ASP A 389 -5.89 10.61 30.14
N PRO A 390 -5.37 11.65 30.83
CA PRO A 390 -5.39 13.02 30.34
C PRO A 390 -4.67 13.13 28.98
N VAL A 391 -5.35 13.68 27.99
CA VAL A 391 -4.78 13.93 26.66
C VAL A 391 -5.42 15.14 26.02
N ASP A 392 -4.59 15.95 25.36
CA ASP A 392 -4.99 16.96 24.38
C ASP A 392 -3.95 16.88 23.26
N ALA A 393 -4.35 16.27 22.14
CA ALA A 393 -3.43 16.01 21.04
C ALA A 393 -4.13 16.03 19.69
N ARG A 394 -3.34 16.29 18.64
CA ARG A 394 -3.76 16.23 17.25
C ARG A 394 -2.90 15.25 16.50
N GLY A 395 -3.50 14.42 15.65
CA GLY A 395 -2.77 13.41 14.90
C GLY A 395 -3.58 12.85 13.74
N ILE A 396 -2.94 12.05 12.90
CA ILE A 396 -3.66 11.28 11.87
C ILE A 396 -4.44 10.17 12.57
N LEU A 397 -5.76 10.10 12.36
CA LEU A 397 -6.59 9.00 12.84
C LEU A 397 -6.34 7.75 12.00
N TRP A 398 -6.05 6.63 12.64
CA TRP A 398 -5.85 5.36 11.96
C TRP A 398 -6.14 4.19 12.89
N GLY A 399 -6.23 2.98 12.34
CA GLY A 399 -6.51 1.76 13.09
C GLY A 399 -7.81 1.08 12.65
N GLY A 400 -8.51 0.45 13.59
CA GLY A 400 -9.70 -0.37 13.35
C GLY A 400 -9.67 -1.63 14.20
N ASN A 401 -9.92 -2.78 13.57
CA ASN A 401 -9.88 -4.08 14.25
C ASN A 401 -8.46 -4.49 14.64
N LEU A 402 -8.20 -4.75 15.92
CA LEU A 402 -6.87 -5.03 16.49
C LEU A 402 -6.22 -6.25 15.85
N ALA A 403 -6.93 -7.37 15.70
CA ALA A 403 -6.40 -8.55 15.02
C ALA A 403 -5.94 -8.23 13.59
N MET A 404 -6.70 -7.39 12.87
CA MET A 404 -6.27 -6.92 11.56
C MET A 404 -5.04 -6.03 11.63
N VAL A 405 -5.00 -5.03 12.52
CA VAL A 405 -3.83 -4.15 12.68
C VAL A 405 -2.57 -4.97 13.00
N ALA A 406 -2.65 -5.87 13.97
CA ALA A 406 -1.55 -6.74 14.38
C ALA A 406 -1.09 -7.68 13.25
N SER A 407 -2.02 -8.20 12.44
CA SER A 407 -1.68 -9.09 11.31
C SER A 407 -0.88 -8.40 10.20
N LEU A 408 -0.96 -7.07 10.10
CA LEU A 408 -0.23 -6.29 9.09
C LEU A 408 1.16 -5.84 9.57
N ALA A 409 1.48 -6.02 10.85
CA ALA A 409 2.80 -5.65 11.38
C ALA A 409 3.92 -6.38 10.64
N GLY A 410 4.92 -5.61 10.17
CA GLY A 410 6.02 -6.12 9.35
C GLY A 410 5.70 -6.29 7.85
N THR A 411 4.50 -5.90 7.39
CA THR A 411 4.12 -5.91 5.98
C THR A 411 4.12 -4.49 5.40
N PRO A 412 4.19 -4.30 4.06
CA PRO A 412 4.09 -2.98 3.44
C PRO A 412 2.67 -2.40 3.45
N TYR A 413 1.73 -3.04 4.16
CA TYR A 413 0.32 -2.62 4.24
C TYR A 413 -0.05 -2.03 5.61
N LEU A 414 0.87 -2.05 6.59
CA LEU A 414 0.71 -1.29 7.83
C LEU A 414 1.28 0.13 7.60
N PRO A 415 0.52 1.21 7.81
CA PRO A 415 1.01 2.56 7.61
C PRO A 415 2.02 2.96 8.71
N ASP A 416 3.12 3.64 8.35
CA ASP A 416 4.08 4.21 9.33
C ASP A 416 3.56 5.57 9.84
N VAL A 417 2.48 5.55 10.61
CA VAL A 417 1.94 6.76 11.23
C VAL A 417 2.72 7.11 12.50
N ARG A 418 3.24 8.34 12.56
CA ARG A 418 3.92 8.92 13.73
C ARG A 418 3.12 10.11 14.24
N GLY A 419 2.97 10.20 15.56
CA GLY A 419 2.06 11.17 16.19
C GLY A 419 0.60 10.94 15.80
N GLY A 420 0.18 9.69 15.59
CA GLY A 420 -1.20 9.36 15.23
C GLY A 420 -2.14 9.27 16.42
N ILE A 421 -3.44 9.23 16.13
CA ILE A 421 -4.49 8.81 17.05
C ILE A 421 -4.90 7.39 16.63
N LEU A 422 -4.41 6.38 17.36
CA LEU A 422 -4.62 4.97 17.01
C LEU A 422 -5.91 4.45 17.66
N VAL A 423 -6.89 4.07 16.84
CA VAL A 423 -8.15 3.49 17.28
C VAL A 423 -8.10 1.97 17.20
N LEU A 424 -8.48 1.26 18.27
CA LEU A 424 -8.46 -0.20 18.33
C LEU A 424 -9.76 -0.78 18.92
N GLU A 425 -10.30 -1.80 18.28
CA GLU A 425 -11.44 -2.59 18.75
C GLU A 425 -11.24 -4.07 18.38
N ASP A 426 -11.94 -5.01 19.01
CA ASP A 426 -11.94 -6.40 18.53
C ASP A 426 -13.20 -7.17 18.93
N VAL A 427 -13.38 -8.37 18.37
CA VAL A 427 -14.52 -9.23 18.65
C VAL A 427 -14.11 -10.68 18.82
N ALA A 428 -14.72 -11.34 19.80
CA ALA A 428 -14.52 -12.75 20.11
C ALA A 428 -13.07 -13.15 20.45
N GLU A 429 -12.19 -12.18 20.72
CA GLU A 429 -10.82 -12.43 21.15
C GLU A 429 -10.71 -12.44 22.67
N HIS A 430 -10.13 -13.52 23.18
CA HIS A 430 -9.89 -13.65 24.61
C HIS A 430 -8.91 -12.55 25.10
N PRO A 431 -9.06 -11.99 26.32
CA PRO A 431 -8.15 -10.97 26.86
C PRO A 431 -6.65 -11.25 26.68
N PHE A 432 -6.18 -12.50 26.84
CA PHE A 432 -4.75 -12.80 26.67
C PHE A 432 -4.30 -12.70 25.20
N ARG A 433 -5.22 -12.91 24.26
CA ARG A 433 -4.95 -12.73 22.82
C ARG A 433 -4.91 -11.26 22.47
N ILE A 434 -5.79 -10.45 23.06
CA ILE A 434 -5.77 -8.99 22.96
C ILE A 434 -4.43 -8.47 23.48
N GLU A 435 -4.04 -8.82 24.71
CA GLU A 435 -2.75 -8.44 25.29
C GLU A 435 -1.57 -8.86 24.41
N ARG A 436 -1.59 -10.09 23.89
CA ARG A 436 -0.54 -10.59 23.00
C ARG A 436 -0.42 -9.77 21.71
N MET A 437 -1.55 -9.36 21.11
CA MET A 437 -1.55 -8.51 19.92
C MET A 437 -1.07 -7.09 20.23
N LEU A 438 -1.48 -6.52 21.36
CA LEU A 438 -0.96 -5.24 21.84
C LEU A 438 0.54 -5.31 22.13
N THR A 439 1.02 -6.39 22.74
CA THR A 439 2.45 -6.66 22.98
C THR A 439 3.23 -6.73 21.67
N GLN A 440 2.67 -7.40 20.64
CA GLN A 440 3.29 -7.45 19.32
C GLN A 440 3.43 -6.05 18.71
N LEU A 441 2.37 -5.24 18.75
CA LEU A 441 2.41 -3.86 18.26
C LEU A 441 3.35 -2.98 19.08
N TRP A 442 3.43 -3.21 20.40
CA TRP A 442 4.36 -2.53 21.29
C TRP A 442 5.80 -2.84 20.90
N HIS A 443 6.19 -4.12 20.87
CA HIS A 443 7.55 -4.53 20.53
C HIS A 443 7.96 -4.19 19.09
N ALA A 444 6.98 -4.04 18.18
CA ALA A 444 7.22 -3.56 16.82
C ALA A 444 7.43 -2.03 16.74
N GLY A 445 7.36 -1.30 17.86
CA GLY A 445 7.51 0.15 17.91
C GLY A 445 6.28 0.92 17.42
N VAL A 446 5.14 0.25 17.23
CA VAL A 446 3.94 0.86 16.65
C VAL A 446 3.22 1.73 17.67
N LEU A 447 3.03 1.20 18.89
CA LEU A 447 2.28 1.90 19.94
C LEU A 447 3.00 3.17 20.43
N GLU A 448 4.32 3.12 20.61
CA GLU A 448 5.09 4.22 21.21
C GLU A 448 5.22 5.45 20.29
N LYS A 449 4.91 5.29 19.01
CA LYS A 449 4.94 6.38 18.03
C LYS A 449 3.67 7.25 18.07
N GLN A 450 2.64 6.89 18.86
CA GLN A 450 1.33 7.54 18.80
C GLN A 450 1.16 8.62 19.87
N HIS A 451 0.28 9.58 19.61
CA HIS A 451 -0.12 10.59 20.60
C HIS A 451 -1.19 10.08 21.55
N ALA A 452 -2.07 9.19 21.08
CA ALA A 452 -3.08 8.54 21.90
C ALA A 452 -3.44 7.16 21.32
N ILE A 453 -3.82 6.25 22.21
CA ILE A 453 -4.48 4.99 21.87
C ILE A 453 -5.93 5.10 22.35
N VAL A 454 -6.87 5.01 21.42
CA VAL A 454 -8.31 5.10 21.71
C VAL A 454 -8.94 3.73 21.52
N LEU A 455 -9.39 3.14 22.62
CA LEU A 455 -10.01 1.83 22.65
C LEU A 455 -11.51 1.96 22.44
N GLY A 456 -11.98 1.34 21.36
CA GLY A 456 -13.38 1.02 21.14
C GLY A 456 -13.80 -0.17 22.01
N GLN A 457 -14.81 -0.89 21.52
CA GLN A 457 -15.44 -1.98 22.26
C GLN A 457 -14.82 -3.32 21.89
N PHE A 458 -14.43 -4.09 22.90
CA PHE A 458 -13.95 -5.46 22.76
C PHE A 458 -15.07 -6.42 23.18
N THR A 459 -15.76 -7.03 22.22
CA THR A 459 -17.02 -7.75 22.47
C THR A 459 -16.92 -9.26 22.28
N ASP A 460 -17.93 -9.99 22.72
CA ASP A 460 -18.13 -11.44 22.49
C ASP A 460 -16.99 -12.38 22.93
N TYR A 461 -16.06 -11.92 23.76
CA TYR A 461 -15.09 -12.80 24.41
C TYR A 461 -15.74 -13.57 25.56
N ARG A 462 -15.19 -14.76 25.85
CA ARG A 462 -15.67 -15.61 26.94
C ARG A 462 -14.52 -15.94 27.88
N LEU A 463 -14.68 -15.56 29.14
CA LEU A 463 -13.77 -15.94 30.22
C LEU A 463 -14.03 -17.39 30.65
N ALA A 464 -12.99 -18.02 31.19
CA ALA A 464 -13.00 -19.35 31.76
C ALA A 464 -12.51 -19.31 33.22
N PRO A 465 -12.87 -20.31 34.05
CA PRO A 465 -12.46 -20.33 35.46
C PRO A 465 -10.95 -20.23 35.70
N HIS A 466 -10.14 -20.75 34.77
CA HIS A 466 -8.67 -20.74 34.88
C HIS A 466 -8.02 -19.38 34.59
N ASP A 467 -8.79 -18.38 34.14
CA ASP A 467 -8.28 -17.01 33.98
C ASP A 467 -8.02 -16.34 35.33
N ASN A 468 -8.58 -16.87 36.43
CA ASN A 468 -8.29 -16.42 37.80
C ASN A 468 -8.41 -14.90 37.99
N GLY A 469 -9.44 -14.30 37.40
CA GLY A 469 -9.70 -12.86 37.45
C GLY A 469 -9.01 -12.03 36.36
N TYR A 470 -8.27 -12.67 35.44
CA TYR A 470 -7.70 -11.99 34.28
C TYR A 470 -8.77 -11.71 33.22
N ASP A 471 -8.99 -10.43 32.95
CA ASP A 471 -10.04 -9.93 32.07
C ASP A 471 -9.57 -8.74 31.22
N LEU A 472 -10.48 -8.09 30.49
CA LEU A 472 -10.13 -6.95 29.66
C LEU A 472 -9.64 -5.74 30.48
N ALA A 473 -10.22 -5.50 31.66
CA ALA A 473 -9.79 -4.42 32.54
C ALA A 473 -8.33 -4.61 32.97
N SER A 474 -7.94 -5.86 33.23
CA SER A 474 -6.55 -6.25 33.50
C SER A 474 -5.62 -5.92 32.32
N VAL A 475 -6.05 -6.19 31.09
CA VAL A 475 -5.29 -5.85 29.87
C VAL A 475 -5.13 -4.34 29.69
N VAL A 476 -6.18 -3.55 29.90
CA VAL A 476 -6.09 -2.08 29.81
C VAL A 476 -5.14 -1.53 30.89
N ALA A 477 -5.26 -2.04 32.12
CA ALA A 477 -4.36 -1.66 33.22
C ALA A 477 -2.90 -2.03 32.94
N TRP A 478 -2.65 -3.17 32.30
CA TRP A 478 -1.33 -3.55 31.82
C TRP A 478 -0.84 -2.61 30.71
N LEU A 479 -1.67 -2.32 29.70
CA LEU A 479 -1.30 -1.48 28.57
C LEU A 479 -0.85 -0.09 29.04
N ARG A 480 -1.61 0.54 29.93
CA ARG A 480 -1.26 1.83 30.55
C ARG A 480 0.09 1.83 31.28
N LYS A 481 0.47 0.69 31.87
CA LYS A 481 1.78 0.55 32.54
C LYS A 481 2.90 0.27 31.55
N ALA A 482 2.60 -0.41 30.45
CA ALA A 482 3.58 -0.85 29.47
C ALA A 482 4.02 0.28 28.52
N VAL A 483 3.07 1.11 28.08
CA VAL A 483 3.35 2.22 27.14
C VAL A 483 3.30 3.58 27.83
N ARG A 484 4.01 4.57 27.29
CA ARG A 484 3.95 5.97 27.76
C ARG A 484 2.84 6.79 27.10
N VAL A 485 2.10 6.18 26.17
CA VAL A 485 1.08 6.83 25.36
C VAL A 485 -0.26 6.80 26.11
N PRO A 486 -0.97 7.93 26.22
CA PRO A 486 -2.30 7.99 26.84
C PRO A 486 -3.28 6.98 26.22
N VAL A 487 -4.01 6.27 27.08
CA VAL A 487 -5.05 5.30 26.71
C VAL A 487 -6.43 5.82 27.10
N VAL A 488 -7.26 6.07 26.09
CA VAL A 488 -8.65 6.50 26.21
C VAL A 488 -9.57 5.32 25.89
N THR A 489 -10.59 5.08 26.69
CA THR A 489 -11.53 3.95 26.56
C THR A 489 -12.93 4.46 26.22
N GLY A 490 -13.86 3.57 25.87
CA GLY A 490 -15.28 3.93 25.79
C GLY A 490 -15.74 4.52 24.46
N LEU A 491 -14.86 4.57 23.45
CA LEU A 491 -15.26 4.99 22.11
C LEU A 491 -16.40 4.08 21.61
N PRO A 492 -17.56 4.62 21.18
CA PRO A 492 -18.67 3.84 20.65
C PRO A 492 -18.31 3.37 19.24
N PHE A 493 -17.39 2.41 19.14
CA PHE A 493 -16.86 1.88 17.89
C PHE A 493 -16.49 0.41 18.07
N GLY A 494 -16.59 -0.37 16.99
CA GLY A 494 -16.31 -1.80 16.98
C GLY A 494 -17.55 -2.65 16.73
N HIS A 495 -17.50 -3.92 17.13
CA HIS A 495 -18.57 -4.89 16.92
C HIS A 495 -19.71 -4.70 17.94
N VAL A 496 -20.33 -3.53 17.87
CA VAL A 496 -21.45 -3.06 18.68
C VAL A 496 -22.58 -2.54 17.80
N ARG A 497 -23.76 -2.34 18.40
CA ARG A 497 -24.93 -1.83 17.70
C ARG A 497 -24.82 -0.33 17.41
N VAL A 498 -24.47 0.46 18.42
CA VAL A 498 -24.24 1.90 18.29
C VAL A 498 -22.77 2.10 17.92
N LYS A 499 -22.47 2.59 16.72
CA LYS A 499 -21.08 2.83 16.30
C LYS A 499 -20.90 4.13 15.53
N ALA A 500 -19.80 4.80 15.82
CA ALA A 500 -19.32 5.95 15.08
C ALA A 500 -18.75 5.55 13.71
N THR A 501 -18.77 6.51 12.78
CA THR A 501 -18.03 6.43 11.52
C THR A 501 -16.80 7.31 11.63
N LEU A 502 -15.60 6.75 11.41
CA LEU A 502 -14.34 7.43 11.68
C LEU A 502 -13.52 7.59 10.39
N PRO A 503 -12.92 8.77 10.16
CA PRO A 503 -12.19 9.07 8.93
C PRO A 503 -10.70 8.69 9.02
N VAL A 504 -10.37 7.47 8.59
CA VAL A 504 -8.98 6.98 8.54
C VAL A 504 -8.14 7.82 7.59
N GLY A 505 -6.94 8.20 8.02
CA GLY A 505 -6.00 9.02 7.26
C GLY A 505 -6.26 10.53 7.37
N ARG A 506 -7.32 10.97 8.06
CA ARG A 506 -7.55 12.40 8.34
C ARG A 506 -6.87 12.83 9.63
N ARG A 507 -6.47 14.10 9.67
CA ARG A 507 -6.00 14.74 10.91
C ARG A 507 -7.21 15.04 11.78
N VAL A 508 -7.14 14.63 13.05
CA VAL A 508 -8.18 14.81 14.06
C VAL A 508 -7.56 15.30 15.37
N GLY A 509 -8.39 15.85 16.26
CA GLY A 509 -8.04 16.12 17.65
C GLY A 509 -8.65 15.09 18.61
N ILE A 510 -7.97 14.79 19.72
CA ILE A 510 -8.51 14.07 20.87
C ILE A 510 -8.25 14.90 22.12
N ALA A 511 -9.30 15.13 22.91
CA ALA A 511 -9.21 15.79 24.21
C ALA A 511 -10.01 15.00 25.26
N THR A 512 -9.51 14.94 26.49
CA THR A 512 -10.23 14.35 27.62
C THR A 512 -10.50 15.38 28.71
N GLU A 513 -11.73 15.35 29.23
CA GLU A 513 -12.19 16.13 30.39
C GLU A 513 -12.94 15.20 31.35
N ASN A 514 -13.30 15.67 32.55
CA ASN A 514 -13.83 14.83 33.63
C ASN A 514 -14.92 13.82 33.18
N GLY A 515 -14.51 12.56 32.97
CA GLY A 515 -15.38 11.45 32.58
C GLY A 515 -15.79 11.41 31.11
N MET A 516 -15.26 12.30 30.26
CA MET A 516 -15.61 12.43 28.84
C MET A 516 -14.37 12.52 27.96
N ALA A 517 -14.51 12.05 26.72
CA ALA A 517 -13.54 12.23 25.66
C ALA A 517 -14.20 12.83 24.43
N HIS A 518 -13.47 13.71 23.72
CA HIS A 518 -13.93 14.42 22.54
C HIS A 518 -12.98 14.17 21.38
N LEU A 519 -13.50 13.57 20.32
CA LEU A 519 -12.79 13.37 19.06
C LEU A 519 -13.25 14.44 18.06
N VAL A 520 -12.37 15.39 17.75
CA VAL A 520 -12.62 16.48 16.80
C VAL A 520 -12.25 16.02 15.39
N LEU A 521 -13.26 15.76 14.56
CA LEU A 521 -13.12 15.19 13.22
C LEU A 521 -12.92 16.24 12.13
N GLN A 522 -13.34 17.48 12.37
CA GLN A 522 -13.06 18.62 11.51
C GLN A 522 -12.61 19.81 12.34
N GLU A 523 -11.54 20.47 11.91
CA GLU A 523 -11.09 21.73 12.50
C GLU A 523 -11.43 22.87 11.55
N HIS A 524 -12.34 23.76 11.98
CA HIS A 524 -12.50 25.05 11.33
C HIS A 524 -11.33 25.94 11.72
N THR A 525 -10.52 26.32 10.74
CA THR A 525 -9.60 27.44 10.93
C THR A 525 -10.43 28.71 10.91
N HIS A 526 -10.83 29.20 12.08
CA HIS A 526 -11.21 30.60 12.20
C HIS A 526 -9.98 31.42 11.87
N GLN A 527 -9.92 31.96 10.64
CA GLN A 527 -8.98 33.02 10.30
C GLN A 527 -9.33 34.20 11.21
N ALA A 528 -8.44 34.48 12.17
CA ALA A 528 -8.49 35.66 13.03
C ALA A 528 -8.00 36.90 12.28
#